data_AF-A0A1V6BLV7-F1
#
_entry.id   AF-A0A1V6BLV7-F1
#
_cell.length_a   1.000
_cell.length_b   1.000
_cell.length_c   1.000
_cell.angle_alpha   90.00
_cell.angle_beta   90.00
_cell.angle_gamma   90.00
#
_symmetry.space_group_name_H-M   'P 1'
#
loop_
_entity.id
_entity.type
_entity.pdbx_description
1 polymer ?
#
loop_
_entity_poly.entity_id
_entity_poly.type
_entity_poly.pdbx_seq_one_letter_code
_entity_poly.pdbx_strand_id
1 'polypeptide(L)'
;MQKAGVILNYTGPVDYDKIDSLLSDLKGTREFTRLQKLTGKRLYAIVVECLENIARHSAKDLPGSSGFQPFITIEQEEDKIIVRAGNPIEVSEAEQLLNKLDRINHMGPDALLTTYEKMINKETRDDENGAGLGFIIMRLKSGNKIDFTIDKINSATYDFKIMISINKSAMRKLIIDQTTNSPGVVLDPERNRYEISGESRPPDVGNFYGEILKWMDDYSQYLGRSQEDKDPLEFNFNLEYFNSSSAKYILDFCKQIAAIPSKGKNVRIKWHYEAEDMDMLEVGKELSRMAKFPFEFIKKS
;
A
#
# COMPACT_ATOMS: atom_id res chain seq x y z
N MET A 1 31.61 1.19 12.64
CA MET A 1 31.18 2.39 11.90
C MET A 1 29.94 2.02 11.11
N GLN A 2 28.79 2.66 11.34
CA GLN A 2 27.61 2.47 10.49
C GLN A 2 27.97 2.93 9.07
N LYS A 3 27.78 2.06 8.07
CA LYS A 3 27.80 2.47 6.66
C LYS A 3 26.73 3.53 6.46
N ALA A 4 27.04 4.59 5.71
CA ALA A 4 26.06 5.59 5.34
C ALA A 4 24.81 4.91 4.74
N GLY A 5 23.63 5.21 5.27
CA GLY A 5 22.35 4.66 4.81
C GLY A 5 21.75 3.53 5.64
N VAL A 6 22.45 2.92 6.60
CA VAL A 6 21.82 1.88 7.44
C VAL A 6 20.86 2.50 8.46
N ILE A 7 19.57 2.17 8.39
CA ILE A 7 18.53 2.59 9.35
C ILE A 7 18.51 1.64 10.56
N LEU A 8 18.50 0.33 10.31
CA LEU A 8 18.47 -0.70 11.35
C LEU A 8 19.33 -1.88 10.90
N ASN A 9 20.08 -2.48 11.81
CA ASN A 9 20.80 -3.71 11.56
C ASN A 9 20.79 -4.55 12.83
N TYR A 10 20.18 -5.73 12.76
CA TYR A 10 20.09 -6.66 13.86
C TYR A 10 20.37 -8.08 13.39
N THR A 11 21.10 -8.84 14.21
CA THR A 11 21.35 -10.26 14.02
C THR A 11 21.23 -10.93 15.39
N GLY A 12 20.43 -11.97 15.47
CA GLY A 12 20.16 -12.71 16.69
C GLY A 12 18.71 -13.19 16.78
N PRO A 13 18.38 -13.95 17.84
CA PRO A 13 17.02 -14.40 18.10
C PRO A 13 16.02 -13.23 18.20
N VAL A 14 14.77 -13.45 17.79
CA VAL A 14 13.69 -12.47 17.91
C VAL A 14 12.52 -13.12 18.63
N ASP A 15 12.20 -12.63 19.82
CA ASP A 15 10.97 -12.89 20.55
C ASP A 15 10.08 -11.63 20.55
N TYR A 16 8.87 -11.70 21.11
CA TYR A 16 7.93 -10.58 21.10
C TYR A 16 8.46 -9.31 21.79
N ASP A 17 9.17 -9.44 22.91
CA ASP A 17 9.81 -8.30 23.58
C ASP A 17 10.88 -7.66 22.68
N LYS A 18 11.62 -8.50 21.94
CA LYS A 18 12.62 -8.04 21.00
C LYS A 18 12.00 -7.34 19.79
N ILE A 19 10.83 -7.79 19.31
CA ILE A 19 10.07 -7.09 18.27
C ILE A 19 9.80 -5.64 18.71
N ASP A 20 9.22 -5.46 19.90
CA ASP A 20 8.85 -4.14 20.41
C ASP A 20 10.07 -3.23 20.57
N SER A 21 11.18 -3.77 21.10
CA SER A 21 12.46 -3.06 21.18
C SER A 21 12.95 -2.60 19.81
N LEU A 22 12.99 -3.49 18.81
CA LEU A 22 13.50 -3.17 17.48
C LEU A 22 12.59 -2.17 16.72
N LEU A 23 11.28 -2.24 16.92
CA LEU A 23 10.33 -1.29 16.33
C LEU A 23 10.42 0.09 16.97
N SER A 24 10.68 0.15 18.28
CA SER A 24 10.98 1.40 18.99
C SER A 24 12.27 2.02 18.48
N ASP A 25 13.34 1.22 18.37
CA ASP A 25 14.63 1.65 17.83
C ASP A 25 14.49 2.21 16.41
N LEU A 26 13.78 1.48 15.53
CA LEU A 26 13.49 1.93 14.17
C LEU A 26 12.84 3.32 14.16
N LYS A 27 11.78 3.52 14.95
CA LYS A 27 11.05 4.80 15.05
C LYS A 27 11.93 5.93 15.61
N GLY A 28 12.87 5.61 16.48
CA GLY A 28 13.80 6.56 17.09
C GLY A 28 14.93 7.02 16.16
N THR A 29 15.19 6.31 15.06
CA THR A 29 16.29 6.67 14.15
C THR A 29 16.05 7.98 13.39
N ARG A 30 17.15 8.70 13.13
CA ARG A 30 17.11 9.98 12.40
C ARG A 30 16.66 9.77 10.95
N GLU A 31 17.05 8.66 10.37
CA GLU A 31 16.72 8.25 9.01
C GLU A 31 15.21 8.02 8.89
N PHE A 32 14.61 7.24 9.81
CA PHE A 32 13.18 6.98 9.83
C PHE A 32 12.34 8.25 10.06
N THR A 33 12.71 9.08 11.04
CA THR A 33 11.97 10.30 11.38
C THR A 33 11.97 11.33 10.24
N ARG A 34 12.96 11.28 9.33
CA ARG A 34 13.03 12.13 8.15
C ARG A 34 12.19 11.63 6.97
N LEU A 35 11.82 10.35 6.95
CA LEU A 35 10.98 9.81 5.89
C LEU A 35 9.67 10.58 5.76
N GLN A 36 9.12 10.58 4.55
CA GLN A 36 7.74 11.00 4.37
C GLN A 36 6.83 10.09 5.20
N LYS A 37 5.79 10.67 5.80
CA LYS A 37 4.88 9.96 6.71
C LYS A 37 4.33 8.67 6.10
N LEU A 38 3.93 8.71 4.83
CA LEU A 38 3.45 7.53 4.11
C LEU A 38 4.54 6.46 3.90
N THR A 39 5.76 6.87 3.54
CA THR A 39 6.90 5.97 3.37
C THR A 39 7.28 5.33 4.71
N GLY A 40 7.29 6.10 5.80
CA GLY A 40 7.50 5.60 7.16
C GLY A 40 6.43 4.59 7.59
N LYS A 41 5.14 4.86 7.33
CA LYS A 41 4.04 3.90 7.58
C LYS A 41 4.24 2.58 6.82
N ARG A 42 4.61 2.65 5.53
CA ARG A 42 4.85 1.48 4.69
C ARG A 42 6.04 0.65 5.17
N LEU A 43 7.16 1.31 5.47
CA LEU A 43 8.34 0.68 6.04
C LEU A 43 8.01 0.00 7.37
N TYR A 44 7.35 0.70 8.28
CA TYR A 44 7.00 0.15 9.59
C TYR A 44 6.14 -1.11 9.47
N ALA A 45 5.11 -1.08 8.61
CA ALA A 45 4.26 -2.25 8.37
C ALA A 45 5.06 -3.44 7.84
N ILE A 46 5.94 -3.24 6.86
CA ILE A 46 6.79 -4.31 6.32
C ILE A 46 7.72 -4.89 7.38
N VAL A 47 8.29 -4.05 8.25
CA VAL A 47 9.22 -4.48 9.30
C VAL A 47 8.50 -5.31 10.37
N VAL A 48 7.29 -4.92 10.76
CA VAL A 48 6.44 -5.72 11.68
C VAL A 48 6.26 -7.13 11.12
N GLU A 49 5.81 -7.26 9.87
CA GLU A 49 5.59 -8.57 9.24
C GLU A 49 6.88 -9.39 9.15
N CYS A 50 8.03 -8.76 8.85
CA CYS A 50 9.32 -9.45 8.84
C CYS A 50 9.70 -9.99 10.22
N LEU A 51 9.55 -9.17 11.26
CA LEU A 51 9.91 -9.52 12.63
C LEU A 51 9.00 -10.61 13.19
N GLU A 52 7.69 -10.53 12.95
CA GLU A 52 6.75 -11.57 13.35
C GLU A 52 7.02 -12.89 12.62
N ASN A 53 7.37 -12.85 11.33
CA ASN A 53 7.75 -14.05 10.59
C ASN A 53 9.00 -14.70 11.18
N ILE A 54 10.03 -13.90 11.52
CA ILE A 54 11.23 -14.41 12.18
C ILE A 54 10.87 -15.05 13.53
N ALA A 55 10.09 -14.37 14.37
CA ALA A 55 9.75 -14.87 15.69
C ALA A 55 8.93 -16.17 15.67
N ARG A 56 8.08 -16.34 14.64
CA ARG A 56 7.19 -17.49 14.50
C ARG A 56 7.85 -18.72 13.85
N HIS A 57 8.71 -18.49 12.85
CA HIS A 57 9.21 -19.56 11.95
C HIS A 57 10.71 -19.84 12.06
N SER A 58 11.45 -19.13 12.92
CA SER A 58 12.87 -19.49 13.11
C SER A 58 13.02 -20.90 13.68
N ALA A 59 13.84 -21.72 13.02
CA ALA A 59 14.20 -23.04 13.51
C ALA A 59 14.78 -22.95 14.93
N LYS A 60 14.22 -23.71 15.88
CA LYS A 60 14.58 -23.65 17.30
C LYS A 60 15.96 -24.24 17.58
N ASP A 61 16.30 -25.30 16.86
CA ASP A 61 17.58 -25.99 16.95
C ASP A 61 18.51 -25.47 15.85
N LEU A 62 19.11 -24.30 16.10
CA LEU A 62 20.19 -23.80 15.26
C LEU A 62 21.40 -24.74 15.42
N PRO A 63 22.04 -25.20 14.33
CA PRO A 63 23.28 -25.93 14.44
C PRO A 63 24.28 -25.00 15.13
N GLY A 64 24.64 -25.31 16.38
CA GLY A 64 25.57 -24.52 17.16
C GLY A 64 26.83 -24.29 16.33
N SER A 65 27.25 -23.02 16.22
CA SER A 65 28.37 -22.50 15.39
C SER A 65 28.13 -22.19 13.90
N SER A 66 26.90 -22.30 13.38
CA SER A 66 26.68 -22.23 11.91
C SER A 66 26.67 -20.85 11.25
N GLY A 67 26.72 -19.73 11.97
CA GLY A 67 26.74 -18.38 11.35
C GLY A 67 25.41 -17.95 10.68
N PHE A 68 24.44 -18.86 10.58
CA PHE A 68 23.08 -18.59 10.09
C PHE A 68 22.19 -18.24 11.28
N GLN A 69 22.19 -16.97 11.66
CA GLN A 69 21.28 -16.43 12.66
C GLN A 69 20.17 -15.63 12.00
N PRO A 70 18.99 -15.53 12.64
CA PRO A 70 17.98 -14.60 12.18
C PRO A 70 18.54 -13.18 12.12
N PHE A 71 18.16 -12.44 11.11
CA PHE A 71 18.61 -11.07 10.92
C PHE A 71 17.54 -10.22 10.28
N ILE A 72 17.64 -8.92 10.51
CA ILE A 72 16.93 -7.89 9.77
C ILE A 72 17.84 -6.69 9.55
N THR A 73 17.91 -6.23 8.31
CA THR A 73 18.65 -5.03 7.93
C THR A 73 17.73 -4.11 7.14
N ILE A 74 17.77 -2.82 7.46
CA ILE A 74 17.05 -1.78 6.76
C ILE A 74 18.08 -0.77 6.29
N GLU A 75 18.16 -0.60 4.98
CA GLU A 75 19.10 0.31 4.34
C GLU A 75 18.35 1.33 3.50
N GLN A 76 18.82 2.56 3.52
CA GLN A 76 18.31 3.66 2.74
C GLN A 76 19.29 3.98 1.61
N GLU A 77 18.80 3.93 0.39
CA GLU A 77 19.49 4.40 -0.81
C GLU A 77 18.88 5.73 -1.28
N GLU A 78 19.31 6.24 -2.44
CA GLU A 78 18.90 7.55 -2.96
C GLU A 78 17.40 7.66 -3.26
N ASP A 79 16.77 6.61 -3.82
CA ASP A 79 15.34 6.62 -4.18
C ASP A 79 14.51 5.52 -3.52
N LYS A 80 15.15 4.59 -2.82
CA LYS A 80 14.48 3.43 -2.21
C LYS A 80 15.00 3.15 -0.81
N ILE A 81 14.20 2.39 -0.07
CA ILE A 81 14.56 1.74 1.18
C ILE A 81 14.53 0.25 0.92
N ILE A 82 15.56 -0.48 1.35
CA ILE A 82 15.67 -1.92 1.20
C ILE A 82 15.55 -2.55 2.57
N VAL A 83 14.57 -3.42 2.73
CA VAL A 83 14.43 -4.29 3.90
C VAL A 83 14.91 -5.67 3.50
N ARG A 84 15.88 -6.21 4.24
CA ARG A 84 16.28 -7.62 4.14
C ARG A 84 16.03 -8.28 5.47
N ALA A 85 15.45 -9.46 5.43
CA ALA A 85 15.21 -10.27 6.59
C ALA A 85 15.53 -11.72 6.23
N GLY A 86 15.98 -12.50 7.20
CA GLY A 86 16.20 -13.91 6.98
C GLY A 86 16.29 -14.66 8.28
N ASN A 87 15.96 -15.94 8.23
CA ASN A 87 16.04 -16.86 9.34
C ASN A 87 16.19 -18.28 8.82
N PRO A 88 16.86 -19.16 9.58
CA PRO A 88 16.82 -20.59 9.30
C PRO A 88 15.40 -21.13 9.47
N ILE A 89 14.99 -22.02 8.57
CA ILE A 89 13.68 -22.69 8.55
C ILE A 89 13.85 -24.20 8.40
N GLU A 90 12.83 -24.96 8.79
CA GLU A 90 12.80 -26.42 8.61
C GLU A 90 12.47 -26.81 7.15
N VAL A 91 12.85 -28.04 6.77
CA VAL A 91 12.59 -28.56 5.40
C VAL A 91 11.11 -28.51 5.02
N SER A 92 10.22 -28.82 5.97
CA SER A 92 8.76 -28.81 5.77
C SER A 92 8.21 -27.43 5.42
N GLU A 93 8.81 -26.36 5.95
CA GLU A 93 8.39 -24.98 5.70
C GLU A 93 8.91 -24.45 4.36
N ALA A 94 10.09 -24.90 3.92
CA ALA A 94 10.75 -24.42 2.70
C ALA A 94 9.89 -24.60 1.44
N GLU A 95 9.33 -25.80 1.23
CA GLU A 95 8.48 -26.09 0.06
C GLU A 95 7.18 -25.27 0.06
N GLN A 96 6.59 -25.07 1.24
CA GLN A 96 5.37 -24.27 1.38
C GLN A 96 5.64 -22.79 1.09
N LEU A 97 6.76 -22.25 1.59
CA LEU A 97 7.17 -20.86 1.38
C LEU A 97 7.46 -20.57 -0.09
N LEU A 98 8.15 -21.48 -0.79
CA LEU A 98 8.47 -21.33 -2.22
C LEU A 98 7.19 -21.15 -3.05
N ASN A 99 6.27 -22.11 -2.96
CA ASN A 99 5.01 -22.08 -3.71
C ASN A 99 4.18 -20.82 -3.40
N LYS A 100 4.23 -20.38 -2.14
CA LYS A 100 3.48 -19.23 -1.65
C LYS A 100 4.04 -17.91 -2.17
N LEU A 101 5.34 -17.70 -2.06
CA LEU A 101 6.02 -16.49 -2.53
C LEU A 101 5.92 -16.39 -4.06
N ASP A 102 6.07 -17.50 -4.77
CA ASP A 102 5.86 -17.54 -6.22
C ASP A 102 4.44 -17.12 -6.60
N ARG A 103 3.42 -17.68 -5.94
CA ARG A 103 2.03 -17.29 -6.18
C ARG A 103 1.82 -15.79 -5.94
N ILE A 104 2.30 -15.27 -4.81
CA ILE A 104 2.12 -13.87 -4.39
C ILE A 104 2.85 -12.89 -5.34
N ASN A 105 4.03 -13.27 -5.84
CA ASN A 105 4.79 -12.45 -6.79
C ASN A 105 4.17 -12.42 -8.18
N HIS A 106 3.38 -13.44 -8.55
CA HIS A 106 2.65 -13.50 -9.82
C HIS A 106 1.24 -12.91 -9.76
N MET A 107 0.73 -12.60 -8.57
CA MET A 107 -0.56 -11.91 -8.42
C MET A 107 -0.49 -10.44 -8.87
N GLY A 108 -1.48 -10.04 -9.66
CA GLY A 108 -1.75 -8.64 -9.97
C GLY A 108 -2.31 -7.86 -8.77
N PRO A 109 -2.34 -6.52 -8.83
CA PRO A 109 -2.79 -5.66 -7.72
C PRO A 109 -4.20 -5.98 -7.20
N ASP A 110 -5.17 -6.16 -8.09
CA ASP A 110 -6.57 -6.37 -7.70
C ASP A 110 -6.76 -7.73 -7.04
N ALA A 111 -6.05 -8.75 -7.54
CA ALA A 111 -6.03 -10.08 -6.93
C ALA A 111 -5.38 -10.08 -5.54
N LEU A 112 -4.31 -9.29 -5.34
CA LEU A 112 -3.68 -9.12 -4.02
C LEU A 112 -4.63 -8.44 -3.03
N LEU A 113 -5.29 -7.36 -3.44
CA LEU A 113 -6.24 -6.63 -2.60
C LEU A 113 -7.45 -7.50 -2.24
N THR A 114 -8.05 -8.15 -3.24
CA THR A 114 -9.16 -9.10 -3.04
C THR A 114 -8.77 -10.23 -2.08
N THR A 115 -7.55 -10.76 -2.20
CA THR A 115 -7.07 -11.82 -1.32
C THR A 115 -6.88 -11.30 0.11
N TYR A 116 -6.32 -10.09 0.27
CA TYR A 116 -6.17 -9.41 1.55
C TYR A 116 -7.52 -9.18 2.26
N GLU A 117 -8.51 -8.62 1.55
CA GLU A 117 -9.85 -8.38 2.10
C GLU A 117 -10.54 -9.68 2.51
N LYS A 118 -10.46 -10.72 1.68
CA LYS A 118 -11.00 -12.05 2.01
C LYS A 118 -10.36 -12.66 3.25
N MET A 119 -9.07 -12.42 3.47
CA MET A 119 -8.35 -12.92 4.64
C MET A 119 -8.72 -12.16 5.92
N ILE A 120 -8.99 -10.86 5.84
CA ILE A 120 -9.42 -10.05 6.99
C ILE A 120 -10.89 -10.28 7.35
N ASN A 121 -11.76 -10.44 6.34
CA ASN A 121 -13.21 -10.56 6.53
C ASN A 121 -13.67 -11.99 6.86
N LYS A 122 -12.82 -13.00 6.68
CA LYS A 122 -13.12 -14.35 7.17
C LYS A 122 -12.93 -14.36 8.69
N GLU A 123 -14.04 -14.37 9.43
CA GLU A 123 -14.09 -14.86 10.80
C GLU A 123 -13.65 -16.33 10.81
N THR A 124 -12.35 -16.61 10.89
CA THR A 124 -11.81 -17.91 11.31
C THR A 124 -10.35 -17.72 11.71
N ARG A 125 -10.18 -17.61 13.03
CA ARG A 125 -8.93 -17.89 13.74
C ARG A 125 -8.70 -19.40 13.67
N ASP A 126 -8.34 -19.91 12.50
CA ASP A 126 -7.72 -21.23 12.41
C ASP A 126 -6.24 -21.00 12.11
N ASP A 127 -5.42 -21.47 13.04
CA ASP A 127 -3.97 -21.22 13.23
C ASP A 127 -3.07 -21.56 12.03
N GLU A 128 -3.61 -21.95 10.89
CA GLU A 128 -2.87 -22.28 9.66
C GLU A 128 -2.93 -21.18 8.57
N ASN A 129 -3.94 -20.30 8.58
CA ASN A 129 -4.15 -19.33 7.49
C ASN A 129 -3.46 -17.97 7.70
N GLY A 130 -2.93 -17.68 8.89
CA GLY A 130 -2.22 -16.43 9.19
C GLY A 130 -0.88 -16.29 8.45
N ALA A 131 -0.26 -17.41 8.07
CA ALA A 131 1.11 -17.48 7.55
C ALA A 131 1.32 -16.78 6.18
N GLY A 132 0.27 -16.22 5.56
CA GLY A 132 0.35 -15.60 4.22
C GLY A 132 -0.07 -14.16 4.13
N LEU A 133 -0.73 -13.65 5.17
CA LEU A 133 -1.21 -12.28 5.21
C LEU A 133 -0.01 -11.30 5.16
N GLY A 134 1.07 -11.62 5.88
CA GLY A 134 2.25 -10.77 5.94
C GLY A 134 2.91 -10.54 4.59
N PHE A 135 3.10 -11.57 3.76
CA PHE A 135 3.67 -11.41 2.42
C PHE A 135 2.76 -10.61 1.47
N ILE A 136 1.44 -10.75 1.61
CA ILE A 136 0.48 -9.92 0.84
C ILE A 136 0.57 -8.47 1.30
N ILE A 137 0.61 -8.20 2.61
CA ILE A 137 0.82 -6.86 3.17
C ILE A 137 2.14 -6.28 2.63
N MET A 138 3.22 -7.06 2.64
CA MET A 138 4.52 -6.63 2.11
C MET A 138 4.43 -6.21 0.63
N ARG A 139 3.78 -7.01 -0.24
CA ARG A 139 3.54 -6.65 -1.65
C ARG A 139 2.70 -5.37 -1.78
N LEU A 140 1.60 -5.27 -1.04
CA LEU A 140 0.69 -4.12 -1.10
C LEU A 140 1.34 -2.82 -0.61
N LYS A 141 2.18 -2.90 0.43
CA LYS A 141 2.86 -1.72 0.99
C LYS A 141 4.08 -1.30 0.18
N SER A 142 4.81 -2.24 -0.39
CA SER A 142 5.97 -1.93 -1.23
C SER A 142 5.59 -1.51 -2.66
N GLY A 143 4.55 -2.14 -3.22
CA GLY A 143 4.26 -2.11 -4.66
C GLY A 143 5.20 -2.97 -5.51
N ASN A 144 6.21 -3.59 -4.90
CA ASN A 144 7.29 -4.32 -5.57
C ASN A 144 7.17 -5.82 -5.30
N LYS A 145 7.78 -6.64 -6.16
CA LYS A 145 7.90 -8.09 -5.91
C LYS A 145 8.84 -8.33 -4.72
N ILE A 146 8.66 -9.47 -4.06
CA ILE A 146 9.53 -9.93 -2.98
C ILE A 146 10.62 -10.78 -3.61
N ASP A 147 11.88 -10.33 -3.52
CA ASP A 147 13.02 -11.18 -3.89
C ASP A 147 13.32 -12.11 -2.72
N PHE A 148 13.64 -13.38 -2.98
CA PHE A 148 13.91 -14.34 -1.92
C PHE A 148 14.90 -15.43 -2.33
N THR A 149 15.59 -16.02 -1.36
CA THR A 149 16.41 -17.23 -1.54
C THR A 149 16.08 -18.23 -0.43
N ILE A 150 16.19 -19.52 -0.77
CA ILE A 150 16.05 -20.64 0.16
C ILE A 150 17.20 -21.59 -0.13
N ASP A 151 18.27 -21.47 0.66
CA ASP A 151 19.53 -22.17 0.42
C ASP A 151 19.72 -23.29 1.46
N LYS A 152 20.08 -24.49 1.03
CA LYS A 152 20.23 -25.63 1.95
C LYS A 152 21.40 -25.39 2.91
N ILE A 153 21.15 -25.45 4.22
CA ILE A 153 22.20 -25.43 5.24
C ILE A 153 22.70 -26.85 5.49
N ASN A 154 21.78 -27.78 5.79
CA ASN A 154 22.08 -29.18 6.08
C ASN A 154 20.87 -30.09 5.76
N SER A 155 20.82 -31.31 6.30
CA SER A 155 19.72 -32.25 6.06
C SER A 155 18.39 -31.86 6.72
N ALA A 156 18.40 -30.98 7.71
CA ALA A 156 17.24 -30.58 8.51
C ALA A 156 16.81 -29.12 8.30
N THR A 157 17.72 -28.22 7.89
CA THR A 157 17.43 -26.79 7.79
C THR A 157 17.86 -26.13 6.49
N TYR A 158 17.13 -25.09 6.11
CA TYR A 158 17.41 -24.16 5.02
C TYR A 158 17.59 -22.73 5.56
N ASP A 159 18.38 -21.92 4.86
CA ASP A 159 18.56 -20.50 5.09
C ASP A 159 17.59 -19.74 4.19
N PHE A 160 16.55 -19.17 4.78
CA PHE A 160 15.55 -18.38 4.06
C PHE A 160 15.87 -16.90 4.20
N LYS A 161 15.91 -16.19 3.08
CA LYS A 161 16.11 -14.74 3.03
C LYS A 161 15.09 -14.11 2.11
N ILE A 162 14.62 -12.93 2.50
CA ILE A 162 13.83 -12.04 1.67
C ILE A 162 14.50 -10.68 1.54
N MET A 163 14.26 -10.04 0.41
CA MET A 163 14.55 -8.64 0.16
C MET A 163 13.30 -8.00 -0.43
N ILE A 164 12.92 -6.85 0.11
CA ILE A 164 11.86 -6.02 -0.45
C ILE A 164 12.28 -4.56 -0.47
N SER A 165 12.05 -3.93 -1.61
CA SER A 165 12.35 -2.51 -1.81
C SER A 165 11.08 -1.68 -1.70
N ILE A 166 11.20 -0.50 -1.10
CA ILE A 166 10.14 0.51 -0.97
C ILE A 166 10.63 1.77 -1.65
N ASN A 167 9.93 2.23 -2.66
CA ASN A 167 10.25 3.50 -3.31
C ASN A 167 9.91 4.65 -2.35
N LYS A 168 10.90 5.50 -2.05
CA LYS A 168 10.72 6.64 -1.14
C LYS A 168 9.77 7.69 -1.69
N SER A 169 9.78 7.81 -3.02
CA SER A 169 9.12 8.84 -3.80
C SER A 169 7.91 8.32 -4.58
N ALA A 170 7.53 7.04 -4.46
CA ALA A 170 6.37 6.53 -5.19
C ALA A 170 5.13 6.48 -4.29
N MET A 171 3.99 6.92 -4.80
CA MET A 171 2.69 6.68 -4.21
C MET A 171 2.09 5.40 -4.78
N ARG A 172 1.38 4.60 -3.96
CA ARG A 172 0.71 3.39 -4.47
C ARG A 172 -0.39 3.78 -5.47
N LYS A 173 -0.59 2.96 -6.50
CA LYS A 173 -1.77 3.06 -7.37
C LYS A 173 -2.99 2.51 -6.65
N LEU A 174 -4.17 3.06 -6.89
CA LEU A 174 -5.44 2.43 -6.55
C LEU A 174 -6.18 2.15 -7.85
N ILE A 175 -6.42 0.87 -8.12
CA ILE A 175 -7.23 0.42 -9.26
C ILE A 175 -8.37 -0.40 -8.68
N ILE A 176 -9.59 -0.06 -9.05
CA ILE A 176 -10.80 -0.81 -8.71
C ILE A 176 -11.54 -1.03 -10.02
N ASP A 177 -11.78 -2.29 -10.35
CA ASP A 177 -12.53 -2.64 -11.56
C ASP A 177 -13.99 -2.21 -11.44
N GLN A 178 -14.52 -1.66 -12.53
CA GLN A 178 -15.93 -1.33 -12.64
C GLN A 178 -16.79 -2.60 -12.57
N THR A 179 -17.91 -2.53 -11.86
CA THR A 179 -18.96 -3.56 -11.90
C THR A 179 -20.26 -2.96 -12.42
N THR A 180 -21.33 -3.76 -12.48
CA THR A 180 -22.67 -3.26 -12.84
C THR A 180 -23.17 -2.18 -11.88
N ASN A 181 -22.72 -2.18 -10.62
CA ASN A 181 -23.25 -1.29 -9.58
C ASN A 181 -22.18 -0.43 -8.88
N SER A 182 -20.90 -0.63 -9.19
CA SER A 182 -19.79 0.12 -8.57
C SER A 182 -18.89 0.74 -9.64
N PRO A 183 -18.37 1.95 -9.40
CA PRO A 183 -17.62 2.65 -10.41
C PRO A 183 -16.23 2.01 -10.57
N GLY A 184 -15.66 2.15 -11.75
CA GLY A 184 -14.23 1.93 -11.94
C GLY A 184 -13.45 3.09 -11.31
N VAL A 185 -12.31 2.79 -10.67
CA VAL A 185 -11.45 3.80 -10.05
C VAL A 185 -10.02 3.58 -10.52
N VAL A 186 -9.38 4.63 -11.01
CA VAL A 186 -7.97 4.63 -11.36
C VAL A 186 -7.32 5.86 -10.74
N LEU A 187 -6.49 5.66 -9.70
CA LEU A 187 -5.66 6.69 -9.10
C LEU A 187 -4.20 6.27 -9.24
N ASP A 188 -3.55 6.76 -10.30
CA ASP A 188 -2.19 6.42 -10.70
C ASP A 188 -1.29 7.68 -10.76
N PRO A 189 -0.55 7.95 -9.67
CA PRO A 189 0.37 9.09 -9.60
C PRO A 189 1.56 9.00 -10.55
N GLU A 190 1.96 7.80 -10.99
CA GLU A 190 3.08 7.65 -11.92
C GLU A 190 2.70 8.13 -13.33
N ARG A 191 1.42 7.93 -13.72
CA ARG A 191 0.88 8.32 -15.02
C ARG A 191 0.09 9.63 -14.99
N ASN A 192 0.03 10.29 -13.82
CA ASN A 192 -0.83 11.45 -13.57
C ASN A 192 -2.29 11.21 -14.00
N ARG A 193 -2.83 10.01 -13.74
CA ARG A 193 -4.19 9.61 -14.14
C ARG A 193 -5.05 9.40 -12.90
N TYR A 194 -6.06 10.25 -12.73
CA TYR A 194 -7.06 10.14 -11.66
C TYR A 194 -8.46 10.15 -12.27
N GLU A 195 -9.18 9.05 -12.14
CA GLU A 195 -10.48 8.83 -12.78
C GLU A 195 -11.40 7.99 -11.90
N ILE A 196 -12.67 8.38 -11.83
CA ILE A 196 -13.78 7.58 -11.30
C ILE A 196 -14.85 7.54 -12.40
N SER A 197 -15.26 6.34 -12.83
CA SER A 197 -16.16 6.17 -13.99
C SER A 197 -17.27 5.13 -13.79
N GLY A 198 -18.39 5.28 -14.48
CA GLY A 198 -19.50 4.32 -14.52
C GLY A 198 -20.58 4.57 -13.46
N GLU A 199 -21.32 3.52 -13.08
CA GLU A 199 -22.38 3.60 -12.07
C GLU A 199 -21.82 3.52 -10.64
N SER A 200 -22.30 4.40 -9.75
CA SER A 200 -21.94 4.38 -8.33
C SER A 200 -23.15 4.19 -7.41
N ARG A 201 -23.45 2.93 -7.17
CA ARG A 201 -24.39 2.44 -6.16
C ARG A 201 -23.90 1.11 -5.55
N PRO A 202 -22.65 1.05 -5.06
CA PRO A 202 -22.09 -0.19 -4.51
C PRO A 202 -22.94 -0.69 -3.33
N PRO A 203 -23.04 -2.02 -3.12
CA PRO A 203 -23.82 -2.60 -2.02
C PRO A 203 -23.40 -2.08 -0.64
N ASP A 204 -22.09 -1.86 -0.45
CA ASP A 204 -21.53 -1.18 0.72
C ASP A 204 -20.73 0.06 0.28
N VAL A 205 -21.42 1.21 0.27
CA VAL A 205 -20.85 2.50 -0.10
C VAL A 205 -19.75 2.95 0.86
N GLY A 206 -19.89 2.64 2.16
CA GLY A 206 -18.94 3.06 3.17
C GLY A 206 -17.60 2.37 3.03
N ASN A 207 -17.61 1.04 2.86
CA ASN A 207 -16.39 0.29 2.63
C ASN A 207 -15.72 0.68 1.30
N PHE A 208 -16.50 0.78 0.22
CA PHE A 208 -15.99 1.12 -1.12
C PHE A 208 -15.25 2.47 -1.14
N TYR A 209 -15.91 3.54 -0.69
CA TYR A 209 -15.30 4.88 -0.68
C TYR A 209 -14.31 5.09 0.46
N GLY A 210 -14.38 4.28 1.53
CA GLY A 210 -13.42 4.31 2.63
C GLY A 210 -11.98 4.09 2.14
N GLU A 211 -11.76 3.17 1.19
CA GLU A 211 -10.43 2.99 0.61
C GLU A 211 -9.98 4.20 -0.23
N ILE A 212 -10.88 4.76 -1.04
CA ILE A 212 -10.62 5.92 -1.91
C ILE A 212 -10.22 7.14 -1.07
N LEU A 213 -10.99 7.45 -0.03
CA LEU A 213 -10.72 8.58 0.87
C LEU A 213 -9.42 8.39 1.66
N LYS A 214 -9.11 7.16 2.07
CA LYS A 214 -7.86 6.83 2.75
C LYS A 214 -6.67 6.96 1.82
N TRP A 215 -6.80 6.48 0.57
CA TRP A 215 -5.79 6.67 -0.46
C TRP A 215 -5.51 8.16 -0.69
N MET A 216 -6.57 8.97 -0.74
CA MET A 216 -6.46 10.41 -0.94
C MET A 216 -5.79 11.14 0.22
N ASP A 217 -6.06 10.75 1.47
CA ASP A 217 -5.34 11.28 2.65
C ASP A 217 -3.84 10.96 2.55
N ASP A 218 -3.50 9.71 2.24
CA ASP A 218 -2.11 9.28 2.07
C ASP A 218 -1.43 10.03 0.90
N TYR A 219 -2.12 10.21 -0.23
CA TYR A 219 -1.61 10.94 -1.39
C TYR A 219 -1.42 12.44 -1.10
N SER A 220 -2.39 13.05 -0.42
CA SER A 220 -2.31 14.45 0.00
C SER A 220 -1.10 14.69 0.93
N GLN A 221 -0.78 13.74 1.81
CA GLN A 221 0.42 13.80 2.66
C GLN A 221 1.71 13.62 1.86
N TYR A 222 1.68 12.78 0.84
CA TYR A 222 2.80 12.58 -0.10
C TYR A 222 3.13 13.84 -0.90
N LEU A 223 2.11 14.58 -1.37
CA LEU A 223 2.27 15.81 -2.16
C LEU A 223 2.98 16.98 -1.42
N GLY A 224 2.93 17.01 -0.09
CA GLY A 224 3.40 18.16 0.72
C GLY A 224 4.93 18.39 0.74
N ARG A 225 5.71 17.64 -0.05
CA ARG A 225 7.17 17.77 -0.14
C ARG A 225 7.75 17.74 -1.56
N SER A 226 6.93 17.60 -2.61
CA SER A 226 7.43 17.59 -3.99
C SER A 226 7.44 19.00 -4.59
N GLN A 227 8.46 19.29 -5.43
CA GLN A 227 8.58 20.53 -6.21
C GLN A 227 7.30 20.81 -7.02
N GLU A 228 7.09 22.07 -7.42
CA GLU A 228 6.00 22.47 -8.32
C GLU A 228 5.94 21.53 -9.53
N ASP A 229 4.82 20.84 -9.71
CA ASP A 229 4.60 19.99 -10.86
C ASP A 229 4.33 20.88 -12.08
N LYS A 230 4.97 20.60 -13.21
CA LYS A 230 4.76 21.34 -14.46
C LYS A 230 3.33 21.18 -14.99
N ASP A 231 2.71 20.05 -14.72
CA ASP A 231 1.36 19.70 -15.18
C ASP A 231 0.37 19.65 -14.00
N PRO A 232 -0.87 20.14 -14.18
CA PRO A 232 -1.89 20.05 -13.14
C PRO A 232 -2.31 18.60 -12.88
N LEU A 233 -2.66 18.31 -11.63
CA LEU A 233 -3.31 17.05 -11.25
C LEU A 233 -4.77 17.09 -11.69
N GLU A 234 -5.15 16.27 -12.65
CA GLU A 234 -6.50 16.25 -13.21
C GLU A 234 -7.32 15.07 -12.68
N PHE A 235 -8.35 15.38 -11.89
CA PHE A 235 -9.30 14.40 -11.38
C PHE A 235 -10.54 14.37 -12.26
N ASN A 236 -10.77 13.25 -12.93
CA ASN A 236 -11.87 13.06 -13.87
C ASN A 236 -13.01 12.28 -13.21
N PHE A 237 -14.19 12.88 -13.20
CA PHE A 237 -15.43 12.24 -12.75
C PHE A 237 -16.28 11.97 -13.98
N ASN A 238 -16.38 10.70 -14.34
CA ASN A 238 -17.05 10.20 -15.54
C ASN A 238 -18.19 9.24 -15.13
N LEU A 239 -19.10 9.74 -14.30
CA LEU A 239 -20.16 8.95 -13.69
C LEU A 239 -21.42 8.97 -14.56
N GLU A 240 -22.06 7.80 -14.69
CA GLU A 240 -23.31 7.64 -15.42
C GLU A 240 -24.53 7.79 -14.50
N TYR A 241 -24.39 7.32 -13.25
CA TYR A 241 -25.41 7.40 -12.23
C TYR A 241 -24.76 7.27 -10.85
N PHE A 242 -25.31 7.93 -9.84
CA PHE A 242 -24.96 7.64 -8.45
C PHE A 242 -26.09 7.94 -7.48
N ASN A 243 -26.19 7.13 -6.42
CA ASN A 243 -27.20 7.35 -5.38
C ASN A 243 -26.77 8.40 -4.35
N SER A 244 -27.69 8.85 -3.50
CA SER A 244 -27.44 9.87 -2.46
C SER A 244 -26.33 9.47 -1.48
N SER A 245 -26.22 8.18 -1.16
CA SER A 245 -25.14 7.67 -0.31
C SER A 245 -23.77 7.86 -0.96
N SER A 246 -23.63 7.53 -2.25
CA SER A 246 -22.39 7.74 -3.01
C SER A 246 -22.07 9.23 -3.19
N ALA A 247 -23.09 10.05 -3.42
CA ALA A 247 -22.93 11.51 -3.57
C ALA A 247 -22.21 12.15 -2.37
N LYS A 248 -22.52 11.69 -1.14
CA LYS A 248 -21.85 12.15 0.08
C LYS A 248 -20.35 11.87 0.06
N TYR A 249 -19.95 10.66 -0.32
CA TYR A 249 -18.53 10.29 -0.37
C TYR A 249 -17.79 10.94 -1.53
N ILE A 250 -18.43 11.08 -2.69
CA ILE A 250 -17.89 11.84 -3.82
C ILE A 250 -17.63 13.29 -3.40
N LEU A 251 -18.56 13.92 -2.68
CA LEU A 251 -18.36 15.27 -2.14
C LEU A 251 -17.17 15.32 -1.17
N ASP A 252 -17.05 14.36 -0.26
CA ASP A 252 -15.94 14.31 0.69
C ASP A 252 -14.59 14.11 -0.02
N PHE A 253 -14.55 13.31 -1.08
CA PHE A 253 -13.38 13.15 -1.93
C PHE A 253 -13.04 14.45 -2.68
N CYS A 254 -14.03 15.12 -3.27
CA CYS A 254 -13.86 16.44 -3.89
C CYS A 254 -13.33 17.49 -2.91
N LYS A 255 -13.76 17.48 -1.64
CA LYS A 255 -13.22 18.37 -0.60
C LYS A 255 -11.75 18.06 -0.27
N GLN A 256 -11.36 16.78 -0.24
CA GLN A 256 -9.94 16.41 -0.07
C GLN A 256 -9.09 16.88 -1.25
N ILE A 257 -9.61 16.78 -2.48
CA ILE A 257 -8.96 17.30 -3.69
C ILE A 257 -8.84 18.83 -3.61
N ALA A 258 -9.91 19.52 -3.21
CA ALA A 258 -9.95 20.98 -3.05
C ALA A 258 -8.99 21.52 -1.98
N ALA A 259 -8.52 20.68 -1.06
CA ALA A 259 -7.51 21.05 -0.07
C ALA A 259 -6.08 20.98 -0.62
N ILE A 260 -5.83 20.23 -1.70
CA ILE A 260 -4.48 20.06 -2.28
C ILE A 260 -3.83 21.39 -2.69
N PRO A 261 -4.52 22.37 -3.31
CA PRO A 261 -3.91 23.64 -3.71
C PRO A 261 -3.21 24.40 -2.58
N SER A 262 -3.68 24.24 -1.33
CA SER A 262 -3.02 24.83 -0.14
C SER A 262 -1.57 24.33 0.08
N LYS A 263 -1.17 23.27 -0.62
CA LYS A 263 0.17 22.67 -0.61
C LYS A 263 1.03 23.09 -1.80
N GLY A 264 0.61 24.10 -2.57
CA GLY A 264 1.36 24.60 -3.73
C GLY A 264 1.26 23.73 -4.98
N LYS A 265 0.21 22.90 -5.08
CA LYS A 265 -0.02 22.02 -6.23
C LYS A 265 -1.17 22.53 -7.09
N ASN A 266 -1.00 22.47 -8.40
CA ASN A 266 -2.04 22.83 -9.35
C ASN A 266 -2.99 21.64 -9.57
N VAL A 267 -4.30 21.85 -9.42
CA VAL A 267 -5.30 20.78 -9.44
C VAL A 267 -6.52 21.21 -10.23
N ARG A 268 -7.09 20.29 -10.99
CA ARG A 268 -8.36 20.46 -11.72
C ARG A 268 -9.29 19.29 -11.44
N ILE A 269 -10.57 19.61 -11.24
CA ILE A 269 -11.64 18.61 -11.22
C ILE A 269 -12.40 18.76 -12.55
N LYS A 270 -12.45 17.70 -13.34
CA LYS A 270 -13.19 17.60 -14.60
C LYS A 270 -14.42 16.74 -14.38
N TRP A 271 -15.60 17.34 -14.53
CA TRP A 271 -16.89 16.67 -14.41
C TRP A 271 -17.45 16.40 -15.81
N HIS A 272 -17.44 15.13 -16.22
CA HIS A 272 -17.92 14.70 -17.52
C HIS A 272 -19.41 14.37 -17.46
N TYR A 273 -20.18 14.80 -18.45
CA TYR A 273 -21.62 14.55 -18.53
C TYR A 273 -22.06 14.40 -19.99
N GLU A 274 -23.14 13.63 -20.21
CA GLU A 274 -23.77 13.50 -21.53
C GLU A 274 -24.59 14.74 -21.86
N ALA A 275 -24.70 15.07 -23.15
CA ALA A 275 -25.37 16.29 -23.62
C ALA A 275 -26.84 16.41 -23.20
N GLU A 276 -27.51 15.27 -23.14
CA GLU A 276 -28.92 15.11 -22.82
C GLU A 276 -29.16 14.98 -21.31
N ASP A 277 -28.12 14.69 -20.53
CA ASP A 277 -28.21 14.49 -19.07
C ASP A 277 -27.94 15.79 -18.31
N MET A 278 -28.94 16.68 -18.34
CA MET A 278 -28.89 17.94 -17.63
C MET A 278 -28.95 17.79 -16.10
N ASP A 279 -29.50 16.68 -15.61
CA ASP A 279 -29.56 16.38 -14.17
C ASP A 279 -28.15 16.09 -13.64
N MET A 280 -27.37 15.29 -14.35
CA MET A 280 -25.96 15.03 -14.02
C MET A 280 -25.11 16.31 -14.00
N LEU A 281 -25.37 17.24 -14.93
CA LEU A 281 -24.73 18.55 -14.94
C LEU A 281 -25.10 19.38 -13.71
N GLU A 282 -26.37 19.44 -13.32
CA GLU A 282 -26.79 20.24 -12.18
C GLU A 282 -26.25 19.69 -10.86
N VAL A 283 -26.23 18.37 -10.69
CA VAL A 283 -25.61 17.75 -9.50
C VAL A 283 -24.11 18.05 -9.45
N GLY A 284 -23.40 18.01 -10.59
CA GLY A 284 -21.99 18.40 -10.66
C GLY A 284 -21.76 19.87 -10.23
N LYS A 285 -22.66 20.78 -10.62
CA LYS A 285 -22.62 22.19 -10.17
C LYS A 285 -22.89 22.33 -8.68
N GLU A 286 -23.84 21.58 -8.13
CA GLU A 286 -24.11 21.57 -6.70
C GLU A 286 -22.88 21.09 -5.91
N LEU A 287 -22.28 19.97 -6.34
CA LEU A 287 -21.05 19.44 -5.73
C LEU A 287 -19.90 20.45 -5.78
N SER A 288 -19.72 21.15 -6.90
CA SER A 288 -18.71 22.21 -7.03
C SER A 288 -18.94 23.34 -6.01
N ARG A 289 -20.19 23.80 -5.85
CA ARG A 289 -20.56 24.81 -4.85
C ARG A 289 -20.29 24.31 -3.42
N MET A 290 -20.70 23.09 -3.11
CA MET A 290 -20.54 22.48 -1.77
C MET A 290 -19.08 22.20 -1.41
N ALA A 291 -18.27 21.78 -2.38
CA ALA A 291 -16.83 21.57 -2.21
C ALA A 291 -16.06 22.90 -2.14
N LYS A 292 -16.70 24.03 -2.50
CA LYS A 292 -16.09 25.36 -2.60
C LYS A 292 -14.88 25.36 -3.55
N PHE A 293 -14.98 24.62 -4.64
CA PHE A 293 -13.91 24.47 -5.62
C PHE A 293 -14.50 24.40 -7.04
N PRO A 294 -13.98 25.20 -8.00
CA PRO A 294 -14.53 25.24 -9.35
C PRO A 294 -14.26 23.92 -10.09
N PHE A 295 -15.30 23.37 -10.72
CA PHE A 295 -15.18 22.21 -11.60
C PHE A 295 -15.21 22.65 -13.06
N GLU A 296 -14.44 21.96 -13.90
CA GLU A 296 -14.49 22.07 -15.36
C GLU A 296 -15.52 21.07 -15.88
N PHE A 297 -16.59 21.56 -16.50
CA PHE A 297 -17.68 20.71 -16.99
C PHE A 297 -17.43 20.31 -18.44
N ILE A 298 -17.15 19.02 -18.66
CA ILE A 298 -16.82 18.47 -19.97
C ILE A 298 -18.05 17.77 -20.54
N LYS A 299 -18.57 18.32 -21.63
CA LYS A 299 -19.66 17.71 -22.37
C LYS A 299 -19.11 16.59 -23.25
N LYS A 300 -19.63 15.38 -23.10
CA LYS A 300 -19.31 14.25 -23.98
C LYS A 300 -20.07 14.35 -25.30
N SER A 301 -19.50 13.72 -26.32
CA SER A 301 -19.99 13.74 -27.71
C SER A 301 -20.96 12.61 -27.95
#